data_AF-A0A9R1K3U1-F1
#
_entry.id   AF-A0A9R1K3U1-F1
#
_cell.length_a   1.000
_cell.length_b   1.000
_cell.length_c   1.000
_cell.angle_alpha   90.00
_cell.angle_beta   90.00
_cell.angle_gamma   90.00
#
_symmetry.space_group_name_H-M   'P 1'
#
loop_
_entity.id
_entity.type
_entity.pdbx_description
1 polymer ?
#
loop_
_entity_poly.entity_id
_entity_poly.type
_entity_poly.pdbx_seq_one_letter_code
_entity_poly.pdbx_strand_id
1 'polypeptide(L)'
;MARQLVAAVAALVAVCALAAAAGVQAQPPRKLPPNYHMISPGKFGQRSQQLSCKDTNGRKAGCMGKCDKRCPNQCIVLCPSCKTYCMCDFYAGVSCGDPRFTGGDGNNFYFHGKKDQDFCIVSDADLHINAHFIGKRNPSMSRDFTWIQALGIRFAHHRLFMGAKNTTSWNGDVDHLEMSFDDAAIEIPIEVGARWQSAAVPGLTVTRTAATNGVRVHLRGVFDIMANVVPITEEDSRIHNYGVAGSGDSLAHLDIGFKFHDLTDDVHGVLGQTYRSDYVNEMSVHASMPVMGGAPNYVSSDIFAADCAVSRFGRNTGISMVTGKTD
;
A
#
# COMPACT_ATOMS: atom_id res chain seq x y z
N MET A 1 -84.96 1.65 24.51
CA MET A 1 -85.04 1.93 23.06
C MET A 1 -83.66 1.66 22.46
N ALA A 2 -83.55 0.56 21.72
CA ALA A 2 -83.06 0.49 20.33
C ALA A 2 -81.54 0.74 20.17
N ARG A 3 -80.74 -0.32 19.93
CA ARG A 3 -80.21 -0.75 18.60
C ARG A 3 -79.25 0.31 18.01
N GLN A 4 -78.02 0.07 17.58
CA GLN A 4 -77.39 -1.09 16.94
C GLN A 4 -75.88 -0.76 16.68
N LEU A 5 -75.05 -1.82 16.55
CA LEU A 5 -73.94 -2.08 15.60
C LEU A 5 -73.01 -0.90 15.19
N VAL A 6 -71.69 -1.05 15.07
CA VAL A 6 -70.96 -1.92 14.12
C VAL A 6 -69.50 -2.08 14.56
N ALA A 7 -68.97 -3.29 14.33
CA ALA A 7 -67.60 -3.73 14.57
C ALA A 7 -66.59 -3.21 13.52
N ALA A 8 -65.33 -3.00 13.94
CA ALA A 8 -64.12 -3.35 13.18
C ALA A 8 -62.87 -2.99 14.02
N VAL A 9 -62.34 -3.94 14.81
CA VAL A 9 -60.99 -3.81 15.38
C VAL A 9 -60.03 -4.43 14.38
N ALA A 10 -59.41 -3.58 13.55
CA ALA A 10 -58.34 -3.98 12.66
C ALA A 10 -57.08 -4.25 13.48
N ALA A 11 -56.60 -5.49 13.44
CA ALA A 11 -55.33 -5.90 14.02
C ALA A 11 -54.16 -5.25 13.25
N LEU A 12 -53.47 -4.31 13.88
CA LEU A 12 -52.16 -3.83 13.41
C LEU A 12 -51.11 -4.88 13.79
N VAL A 13 -50.78 -5.77 12.85
CA VAL A 13 -49.60 -6.63 12.94
C VAL A 13 -48.38 -5.78 12.57
N ALA A 14 -47.51 -5.58 13.55
CA ALA A 14 -46.20 -4.99 13.36
C ALA A 14 -45.35 -5.90 12.45
N VAL A 15 -45.09 -5.45 11.21
CA VAL A 15 -44.09 -6.06 10.34
C VAL A 15 -42.75 -5.40 10.63
N CYS A 16 -41.94 -6.06 11.46
CA CYS A 16 -40.53 -5.74 11.63
C CYS A 16 -39.73 -6.24 10.42
N ALA A 17 -39.00 -5.29 9.83
CA ALA A 17 -37.69 -5.38 9.18
C ALA A 17 -37.19 -6.73 8.65
N LEU A 18 -36.98 -6.80 7.33
CA LEU A 18 -35.81 -7.42 6.72
C LEU A 18 -35.40 -6.59 5.49
N ALA A 19 -34.74 -5.46 5.72
CA ALA A 19 -33.90 -4.88 4.68
C ALA A 19 -32.61 -5.70 4.66
N ALA A 20 -32.54 -6.69 3.77
CA ALA A 20 -31.29 -7.37 3.47
C ALA A 20 -30.36 -6.37 2.80
N ALA A 21 -29.52 -5.71 3.60
CA ALA A 21 -28.32 -5.08 3.09
C ALA A 21 -27.45 -6.21 2.52
N ALA A 22 -27.50 -6.40 1.21
CA ALA A 22 -26.53 -7.20 0.50
C ALA A 22 -25.18 -6.46 0.59
N GLY A 23 -24.50 -6.62 1.73
CA GLY A 23 -23.09 -6.28 1.84
C GLY A 23 -22.35 -7.06 0.77
N VAL A 24 -21.66 -6.36 -0.13
CA VAL A 24 -20.73 -6.98 -1.06
C VAL A 24 -19.66 -7.61 -0.19
N GLN A 25 -19.75 -8.93 -0.01
CA GLN A 25 -18.78 -9.66 0.78
C GLN A 25 -17.40 -9.48 0.13
N ALA A 26 -16.49 -8.85 0.88
CA ALA A 26 -15.14 -8.54 0.41
C ALA A 26 -14.49 -9.81 -0.18
N GLN A 27 -14.02 -9.72 -1.42
CA GLN A 27 -13.28 -10.83 -2.01
C GLN A 27 -11.99 -11.04 -1.22
N PRO A 28 -11.61 -12.28 -0.89
CA PRO A 28 -10.37 -12.53 -0.17
C PRO A 28 -9.18 -11.94 -0.95
N PRO A 29 -8.24 -11.26 -0.27
CA PRO A 29 -7.13 -10.59 -0.94
C PRO A 29 -6.32 -11.59 -1.79
N ARG A 30 -6.11 -11.26 -3.07
CA ARG A 30 -5.35 -12.10 -4.00
C ARG A 30 -3.93 -12.24 -3.50
N LYS A 31 -3.51 -13.45 -3.14
CA LYS A 31 -2.13 -13.75 -2.75
C LYS A 31 -1.21 -13.57 -3.96
N LEU A 32 -0.12 -12.82 -3.81
CA LEU A 32 1.02 -12.87 -4.74
C LEU A 32 1.46 -14.34 -4.89
N PRO A 33 1.31 -14.95 -6.08
CA PRO A 33 1.66 -16.34 -6.28
C PRO A 33 3.19 -16.47 -6.38
N PRO A 34 3.80 -17.55 -5.89
CA PRO A 34 5.27 -17.66 -5.71
C PRO A 34 6.11 -17.56 -7.00
N ASN A 35 5.45 -17.59 -8.16
CA ASN A 35 6.01 -17.55 -9.50
C ASN A 35 5.92 -16.14 -10.15
N TYR A 36 5.80 -15.09 -9.34
CA TYR A 36 5.82 -13.71 -9.82
C TYR A 36 7.25 -13.21 -10.02
N HIS A 37 7.43 -12.34 -11.00
CA HIS A 37 8.68 -11.65 -11.27
C HIS A 37 8.40 -10.16 -11.45
N MET A 38 9.22 -9.31 -10.82
CA MET A 38 9.18 -7.87 -11.06
C MET A 38 10.05 -7.52 -12.26
N ILE A 39 9.51 -6.68 -13.15
CA ILE A 39 10.26 -6.07 -14.25
C ILE A 39 10.20 -4.56 -14.08
N SER A 40 11.37 -3.94 -14.16
CA SER A 40 11.57 -2.49 -14.23
C SER A 40 12.22 -2.11 -15.57
N PRO A 41 12.17 -0.84 -16.01
CA PRO A 41 13.02 -0.34 -17.08
C PRO A 41 14.48 -0.72 -16.85
N GLY A 42 15.16 -1.16 -17.91
CA GLY A 42 16.62 -1.32 -17.88
C GLY A 42 17.33 0.03 -17.79
N LYS A 43 18.65 -0.01 -17.60
CA LYS A 43 19.49 1.20 -17.60
C LYS A 43 19.28 2.03 -18.86
N PHE A 44 19.24 3.36 -18.72
CA PHE A 44 19.00 4.32 -19.81
C PHE A 44 17.66 4.16 -20.56
N GLY A 45 16.64 3.55 -19.94
CA GLY A 45 15.32 3.36 -20.56
C GLY A 45 15.30 2.43 -21.79
N GLN A 46 16.43 1.76 -22.06
CA GLN A 46 16.70 1.02 -23.30
C GLN A 46 16.82 -0.48 -23.03
N ARG A 47 15.77 -1.09 -22.47
CA ARG A 47 15.45 -2.51 -22.67
C ARG A 47 13.96 -2.68 -22.78
N SER A 48 13.52 -3.58 -23.65
CA SER A 48 12.13 -4.02 -23.64
C SER A 48 11.82 -4.58 -22.25
N GLN A 49 10.81 -4.03 -21.57
CA GLN A 49 10.31 -4.54 -20.29
C GLN A 49 9.62 -5.89 -20.52
N GLN A 50 10.44 -6.90 -20.81
CA GLN A 50 10.04 -8.20 -21.26
C GLN A 50 10.77 -9.26 -20.44
N LEU A 51 10.04 -10.30 -20.05
CA LEU A 51 10.58 -11.47 -19.38
C LEU A 51 10.17 -12.71 -20.14
N SER A 52 11.15 -13.55 -20.48
CA SER A 52 10.88 -14.89 -20.99
C SER A 52 10.57 -15.82 -19.82
N CYS A 53 9.35 -16.32 -19.76
CA CYS A 53 8.95 -17.36 -18.82
C CYS A 53 9.12 -18.72 -19.47
N LYS A 54 9.82 -19.63 -18.79
CA LYS A 54 9.87 -21.05 -19.15
C LYS A 54 9.00 -21.85 -18.18
N ASP A 55 8.27 -22.84 -18.67
CA ASP A 55 7.61 -23.82 -17.81
C ASP A 55 8.61 -24.93 -17.48
N THR A 56 9.06 -24.97 -16.23
CA THR A 56 9.98 -26.00 -15.73
C THR A 56 9.38 -27.41 -15.78
N ASN A 57 8.05 -27.51 -15.84
CA ASN A 57 7.34 -28.80 -15.90
C ASN A 57 7.03 -29.24 -17.34
N GLY A 58 7.40 -28.44 -18.35
CA GLY A 58 7.24 -28.77 -19.78
C GLY A 58 5.80 -28.88 -20.28
N ARG A 59 4.80 -28.47 -19.49
CA ARG A 59 3.37 -28.60 -19.82
C ARG A 59 2.84 -27.42 -20.63
N LYS A 60 3.53 -26.28 -20.62
CA LYS A 60 3.21 -25.07 -21.39
C LYS A 60 4.41 -24.62 -22.21
N ALA A 61 4.12 -24.15 -23.43
CA ALA A 61 5.13 -23.46 -24.23
C ALA A 61 5.65 -22.24 -23.46
N GLY A 62 6.96 -21.99 -23.54
CA GLY A 62 7.55 -20.77 -23.02
C GLY A 62 6.89 -19.54 -23.65
N CYS A 63 6.74 -18.48 -22.88
CA CYS A 63 6.10 -17.24 -23.32
C CYS A 63 6.96 -16.04 -22.98
N MET A 64 6.60 -14.88 -23.54
CA MET A 64 7.25 -13.61 -23.25
C MET A 64 6.22 -12.64 -22.65
N GLY A 65 6.35 -12.31 -21.37
CA GLY A 65 5.54 -11.29 -20.73
C GLY A 65 6.10 -9.92 -21.06
N LYS A 66 5.25 -8.98 -21.49
CA LYS A 66 5.61 -7.59 -21.76
C LYS A 66 4.79 -6.67 -20.84
N CYS A 67 5.45 -5.72 -20.18
CA CYS A 67 4.73 -4.74 -19.36
C CYS A 67 3.78 -3.89 -20.22
N ASP A 68 2.61 -3.58 -19.66
CA ASP A 68 1.68 -2.63 -20.25
C ASP A 68 2.30 -1.23 -20.20
N LYS A 69 2.10 -0.43 -21.26
CA LYS A 69 2.59 0.96 -21.32
C LYS A 69 2.02 1.83 -20.21
N ARG A 70 0.87 1.45 -19.63
CA ARG A 70 0.23 2.15 -18.50
C ARG A 70 1.04 2.08 -17.20
N CYS A 71 1.99 1.15 -17.07
CA CYS A 71 2.91 1.11 -15.93
C CYS A 71 4.37 1.17 -16.41
N PRO A 72 4.84 2.38 -16.77
CA PRO A 72 6.18 2.56 -17.31
C PRO A 72 7.29 2.24 -16.29
N ASN A 73 6.99 2.26 -14.99
CA ASN A 73 8.00 2.14 -13.94
C ASN A 73 8.23 0.70 -13.46
N GLN A 74 7.17 -0.06 -13.14
CA GLN A 74 7.29 -1.45 -12.73
C GLN A 74 6.04 -2.26 -13.08
N CYS A 75 6.24 -3.50 -13.53
CA CYS A 75 5.17 -4.46 -13.69
C CYS A 75 5.53 -5.85 -13.12
N ILE A 76 4.50 -6.57 -12.71
CA ILE A 76 4.57 -7.95 -12.23
C ILE A 76 4.26 -8.88 -13.41
N VAL A 77 5.08 -9.91 -13.59
CA VAL A 77 4.86 -10.98 -14.58
C VAL A 77 4.72 -12.32 -13.88
N LEU A 78 3.63 -13.04 -14.14
CA LEU A 78 3.35 -14.35 -13.57
C LEU A 78 3.77 -15.48 -14.53
N CYS A 79 4.91 -16.12 -14.26
CA CYS A 79 5.38 -17.26 -15.04
C CYS A 79 4.71 -18.58 -14.59
N PRO A 80 4.40 -19.55 -15.47
CA PRO A 80 4.69 -19.59 -16.89
C PRO A 80 3.57 -18.99 -17.75
N SER A 81 2.62 -18.23 -17.18
CA SER A 81 1.47 -17.69 -17.93
C SER A 81 1.74 -16.39 -18.70
N CYS A 82 2.83 -15.70 -18.38
CA CYS A 82 3.16 -14.36 -18.88
C CYS A 82 2.07 -13.29 -18.68
N LYS A 83 1.11 -13.52 -17.77
CA LYS A 83 0.16 -12.48 -17.38
C LYS A 83 0.95 -11.35 -16.72
N THR A 84 0.74 -10.14 -17.21
CA THR A 84 1.41 -8.94 -16.72
C THR A 84 0.41 -8.02 -16.02
N TYR A 85 0.87 -7.40 -14.93
CA TYR A 85 0.06 -6.50 -14.11
C TYR A 85 0.88 -5.30 -13.70
N CYS A 86 0.27 -4.12 -13.74
CA CYS A 86 0.87 -2.94 -13.14
C CYS A 86 0.89 -3.12 -11.62
N MET A 87 2.03 -2.82 -10.97
CA MET A 87 2.17 -3.01 -9.51
C MET A 87 1.01 -2.33 -8.76
N CYS A 88 0.73 -1.08 -9.13
CA CYS A 88 -0.31 -0.25 -8.55
C CYS A 88 -1.75 -0.76 -8.76
N ASP A 89 -1.98 -1.72 -9.66
CA ASP A 89 -3.31 -2.25 -9.97
C ASP A 89 -3.48 -3.72 -9.54
N PHE A 90 -2.48 -4.31 -8.88
CA PHE A 90 -2.40 -5.77 -8.80
C PHE A 90 -3.13 -6.39 -7.60
N TYR A 91 -3.06 -5.81 -6.40
CA TYR A 91 -3.57 -6.42 -5.17
C TYR A 91 -3.91 -5.41 -4.07
N ALA A 92 -4.69 -5.87 -3.08
CA ALA A 92 -4.98 -5.15 -1.85
C ALA A 92 -3.70 -4.75 -1.11
N GLY A 93 -3.66 -3.53 -0.59
CA GLY A 93 -2.52 -2.97 0.11
C GLY A 93 -1.57 -2.17 -0.77
N VAL A 94 -1.92 -1.86 -2.02
CA VAL A 94 -1.09 -0.97 -2.84
C VAL A 94 -1.41 0.50 -2.55
N SER A 95 -0.39 1.36 -2.63
CA SER A 95 -0.51 2.81 -2.60
C SER A 95 0.40 3.42 -3.65
N CYS A 96 -0.15 4.19 -4.59
CA CYS A 96 0.59 4.81 -5.69
C CYS A 96 0.05 6.21 -6.03
N GLY A 97 0.90 7.07 -6.60
CA GLY A 97 0.50 8.41 -7.03
C GLY A 97 0.04 9.32 -5.87
N ASP A 98 -1.00 10.14 -6.11
CA ASP A 98 -1.50 11.17 -5.17
C ASP A 98 -2.51 10.62 -4.15
N PRO A 99 -2.04 9.99 -3.08
CA PRO A 99 -1.91 8.55 -3.03
C PRO A 99 -3.26 7.85 -3.08
N ARG A 100 -3.40 7.01 -4.10
CA ARG A 100 -4.50 6.05 -4.26
C ARG A 100 -4.12 4.76 -3.55
N PHE A 101 -4.91 4.38 -2.56
CA PHE A 101 -4.82 3.10 -1.88
C PHE A 101 -5.79 2.09 -2.47
N THR A 102 -5.44 0.80 -2.38
CA THR A 102 -6.39 -0.30 -2.50
C THR A 102 -6.51 -0.98 -1.13
N GLY A 103 -7.70 -0.97 -0.53
CA GLY A 103 -7.96 -1.55 0.78
C GLY A 103 -7.83 -3.08 0.81
N GLY A 104 -7.79 -3.64 2.03
CA GLY A 104 -7.88 -5.07 2.29
C GLY A 104 -9.16 -5.71 1.72
N ASP A 105 -10.23 -4.91 1.63
CA ASP A 105 -11.51 -5.23 0.99
C ASP A 105 -11.46 -5.22 -0.55
N GLY A 106 -10.33 -4.81 -1.14
CA GLY A 106 -10.10 -4.73 -2.58
C GLY A 106 -10.61 -3.44 -3.24
N ASN A 107 -11.19 -2.51 -2.48
CA ASN A 107 -11.72 -1.25 -3.02
C ASN A 107 -10.64 -0.17 -3.07
N ASN A 108 -10.67 0.65 -4.13
CA ASN A 108 -9.78 1.78 -4.25
C ASN A 108 -10.32 2.99 -3.49
N PHE A 109 -9.43 3.74 -2.85
CA PHE A 109 -9.74 5.02 -2.22
C PHE A 109 -8.54 5.95 -2.19
N TYR A 110 -8.78 7.22 -1.96
CA TYR A 110 -7.75 8.26 -1.85
C TYR A 110 -7.64 8.72 -0.41
N PHE A 111 -6.41 8.97 0.03
CA PHE A 111 -6.16 9.64 1.29
C PHE A 111 -5.18 10.77 1.04
N HIS A 112 -5.66 12.00 1.02
CA HIS A 112 -4.83 13.15 0.65
C HIS A 112 -3.86 13.59 1.74
N GLY A 113 -4.11 13.25 3.02
CA GLY A 113 -3.27 13.73 4.12
C GLY A 113 -3.00 15.24 4.05
N LYS A 114 -1.78 15.64 4.42
CA LYS A 114 -1.24 16.99 4.26
C LYS A 114 0.25 16.91 3.94
N LYS A 115 0.74 17.94 3.25
CA LYS A 115 2.17 18.13 3.01
C LYS A 115 2.94 18.23 4.33
N ASP A 116 4.13 17.63 4.35
CA ASP A 116 5.13 17.65 5.41
C ASP A 116 4.57 17.15 6.75
N GLN A 117 3.75 16.08 6.71
CA GLN A 117 3.13 15.46 7.87
C GLN A 117 3.19 13.94 7.81
N ASP A 118 3.23 13.31 8.98
CA ASP A 118 3.23 11.86 9.14
C ASP A 118 1.82 11.36 9.47
N PHE A 119 1.43 10.25 8.83
CA PHE A 119 0.13 9.63 9.03
C PHE A 119 0.25 8.13 9.30
N CYS A 120 -0.50 7.63 10.28
CA CYS A 120 -0.65 6.22 10.59
C CYS A 120 -1.44 5.50 9.51
N ILE A 121 -0.73 4.71 8.71
CA ILE A 121 -1.28 3.90 7.63
C ILE A 121 -1.77 2.56 8.15
N VAL A 122 -1.00 1.92 9.03
CA VAL A 122 -1.35 0.66 9.69
C VAL A 122 -0.93 0.74 11.14
N SER A 123 -1.82 0.37 12.06
CA SER A 123 -1.47 0.13 13.45
C SER A 123 -2.23 -1.08 13.96
N ASP A 124 -1.47 -2.06 14.39
CA ASP A 124 -1.89 -3.26 15.10
C ASP A 124 -1.06 -3.39 16.37
N ALA A 125 -1.31 -4.40 17.19
CA ALA A 125 -0.60 -4.63 18.46
C ALA A 125 0.93 -4.70 18.26
N ASP A 126 1.38 -5.42 17.23
CA ASP A 126 2.80 -5.76 17.00
C ASP A 126 3.39 -5.12 15.73
N LEU A 127 2.61 -4.34 14.98
CA LEU A 127 3.05 -3.65 13.76
C LEU A 127 2.46 -2.23 13.70
N HIS A 128 3.31 -1.24 13.49
CA HIS A 128 2.91 0.13 13.25
C HIS A 128 3.65 0.70 12.04
N ILE A 129 2.93 1.33 11.12
CA ILE A 129 3.48 1.90 9.90
C ILE A 129 2.91 3.31 9.75
N ASN A 130 3.79 4.29 9.84
CA ASN A 130 3.51 5.65 9.42
C ASN A 130 4.06 5.90 8.01
N ALA A 131 3.45 6.83 7.31
CA ALA A 131 3.93 7.36 6.05
C ALA A 131 4.14 8.88 6.15
N HIS A 132 5.28 9.35 5.66
CA HIS A 132 5.57 10.77 5.50
C HIS A 132 5.02 11.26 4.17
N PHE A 133 4.19 12.29 4.21
CA PHE A 133 3.58 12.88 3.03
C PHE A 133 4.34 14.13 2.61
N ILE A 134 4.83 14.14 1.37
CA ILE A 134 5.26 15.37 0.70
C ILE A 134 4.10 15.94 -0.10
N GLY A 135 4.22 17.18 -0.54
CA GLY A 135 3.19 17.75 -1.39
C GLY A 135 3.57 19.03 -2.13
N LYS A 136 2.70 19.39 -3.06
CA LYS A 136 2.76 20.63 -3.84
C LYS A 136 1.39 21.26 -3.92
N ARG A 137 1.36 22.57 -3.75
CA ARG A 137 0.16 23.39 -3.97
C ARG A 137 0.22 23.97 -5.37
N ASN A 138 -0.79 23.68 -6.19
CA ASN A 138 -1.10 24.50 -7.35
C ASN A 138 -1.97 25.67 -6.88
N PRO A 139 -1.57 26.94 -7.07
CA PRO A 139 -2.37 28.10 -6.66
C PRO A 139 -3.78 28.17 -7.29
N SER A 140 -3.97 27.51 -8.44
CA SER A 140 -5.29 27.41 -9.09
C SER A 140 -6.20 26.33 -8.49
N MET A 141 -5.72 25.55 -7.52
CA MET A 141 -6.43 24.43 -6.91
C MET A 141 -6.70 24.66 -5.41
N SER A 142 -7.87 24.24 -4.95
CA SER A 142 -8.31 24.39 -3.56
C SER A 142 -7.67 23.40 -2.58
N ARG A 143 -7.02 22.32 -3.08
CA ARG A 143 -6.32 21.31 -2.28
C ARG A 143 -4.82 21.25 -2.56
N ASP A 144 -4.07 20.72 -1.61
CA ASP A 144 -2.71 20.23 -1.85
C ASP A 144 -2.78 18.87 -2.57
N PHE A 145 -1.82 18.62 -3.45
CA PHE A 145 -1.52 17.29 -3.96
C PHE A 145 -0.39 16.72 -3.11
N THR A 146 -0.51 15.47 -2.71
CA THR A 146 0.45 14.83 -1.81
C THR A 146 0.92 13.51 -2.35
N TRP A 147 2.04 13.01 -1.85
CA TRP A 147 2.58 11.70 -2.19
C TRP A 147 3.30 11.11 -0.99
N ILE A 148 3.39 9.79 -0.90
CA ILE A 148 4.14 9.12 0.16
C ILE A 148 5.63 9.15 -0.19
N GLN A 149 6.42 9.90 0.57
CA GLN A 149 7.87 9.95 0.37
C GLN A 149 8.59 8.84 1.15
N ALA A 150 8.13 8.55 2.36
CA ALA A 150 8.82 7.64 3.26
C ALA A 150 7.83 6.85 4.12
N LEU A 151 8.31 5.72 4.64
CA LEU A 151 7.65 4.90 5.64
C LEU A 151 8.55 4.76 6.86
N GLY A 152 7.94 4.89 8.04
CA GLY A 152 8.51 4.45 9.30
C GLY A 152 7.75 3.23 9.79
N ILE A 153 8.45 2.12 9.93
CA ILE A 153 7.88 0.83 10.27
C ILE A 153 8.41 0.41 11.64
N ARG A 154 7.52 0.10 12.56
CA ARG A 154 7.82 -0.39 13.90
C ARG A 154 7.23 -1.76 14.13
N PHE A 155 8.02 -2.63 14.72
CA PHE A 155 7.63 -3.95 15.19
C PHE A 155 8.52 -4.32 16.36
N ALA A 156 7.95 -4.93 17.40
CA ALA A 156 8.61 -5.10 18.70
C ALA A 156 9.27 -3.78 19.16
N HIS A 157 10.59 -3.75 19.35
CA HIS A 157 11.37 -2.56 19.71
C HIS A 157 12.15 -1.97 18.53
N HIS A 158 12.03 -2.54 17.33
CA HIS A 158 12.81 -2.18 16.16
C HIS A 158 12.15 -1.07 15.34
N ARG A 159 12.99 -0.32 14.62
CA ARG A 159 12.60 0.78 13.73
C ARG A 159 13.23 0.54 12.35
N LEU A 160 12.40 0.51 11.32
CA LEU A 160 12.84 0.39 9.93
C LEU A 160 12.33 1.61 9.15
N PHE A 161 13.27 2.37 8.59
CA PHE A 161 13.00 3.48 7.68
C PHE A 161 13.16 3.03 6.23
N MET A 162 12.28 3.52 5.37
CA MET A 162 12.52 3.53 3.93
C MET A 162 11.93 4.78 3.28
N GLY A 163 12.68 5.44 2.41
CA GLY A 163 12.25 6.69 1.80
C GLY A 163 12.85 6.96 0.43
N ALA A 164 12.22 7.89 -0.27
CA ALA A 164 12.73 8.51 -1.48
C ALA A 164 13.56 9.75 -1.11
N LYS A 165 14.83 9.77 -1.52
CA LYS A 165 15.71 10.92 -1.39
C LYS A 165 15.13 12.11 -2.17
N ASN A 166 15.27 13.29 -1.60
CA ASN A 166 14.98 14.53 -2.31
C ASN A 166 15.87 14.64 -3.55
N THR A 167 15.27 14.93 -4.69
CA THR A 167 16.00 15.15 -5.94
C THR A 167 15.47 16.37 -6.66
N THR A 168 16.38 17.17 -7.22
CA THR A 168 16.03 18.33 -8.05
C THR A 168 15.67 17.90 -9.46
N SER A 169 16.28 16.80 -9.95
CA SER A 169 16.07 16.25 -11.29
C SER A 169 16.04 14.73 -11.27
N TRP A 170 15.05 14.14 -11.93
CA TRP A 170 14.95 12.68 -11.98
C TRP A 170 16.00 12.05 -12.91
N ASN A 171 16.74 11.08 -12.39
CA ASN A 171 17.52 10.13 -13.17
C ASN A 171 17.29 8.72 -12.59
N GLY A 172 16.62 7.86 -13.35
CA GLY A 172 16.30 6.49 -12.91
C GLY A 172 17.50 5.56 -12.74
N ASP A 173 18.67 5.91 -13.30
CA ASP A 173 19.92 5.16 -13.14
C ASP A 173 20.68 5.53 -11.85
N VAL A 174 20.22 6.57 -11.14
CA VAL A 174 20.72 6.94 -9.81
C VAL A 174 19.80 6.33 -8.76
N ASP A 175 20.38 5.83 -7.67
CA ASP A 175 19.63 5.26 -6.58
C ASP A 175 19.14 6.36 -5.61
N HIS A 176 17.85 6.65 -5.67
CA HIS A 176 17.14 7.60 -4.82
C HIS A 176 16.53 6.93 -3.60
N LEU A 177 16.86 5.68 -3.30
CA LEU A 177 16.40 4.98 -2.12
C LEU A 177 17.27 5.33 -0.91
N GLU A 178 16.63 5.54 0.24
CA GLU A 178 17.25 5.68 1.55
C GLU A 178 16.60 4.69 2.52
N MET A 179 17.42 3.97 3.30
CA MET A 179 16.95 2.96 4.24
C MET A 179 17.82 2.89 5.48
N SER A 180 17.21 2.70 6.64
CA SER A 180 17.92 2.43 7.89
C SER A 180 17.15 1.44 8.76
N PHE A 181 17.87 0.65 9.55
CA PHE A 181 17.34 -0.27 10.54
C PHE A 181 17.99 0.03 11.88
N ASP A 182 17.18 0.34 12.89
CA ASP A 182 17.61 0.79 14.22
C ASP A 182 18.69 1.89 14.14
N ASP A 183 18.37 2.92 13.36
CA ASP A 183 19.23 4.10 13.10
C ASP A 183 20.54 3.79 12.34
N ALA A 184 20.82 2.53 11.98
CA ALA A 184 21.95 2.15 11.14
C ALA A 184 21.55 2.07 9.66
N ALA A 185 22.35 2.67 8.77
CA ALA A 185 22.10 2.64 7.34
C ALA A 185 22.09 1.20 6.78
N ILE A 186 21.13 0.90 5.90
CA ILE A 186 21.09 -0.36 5.17
C ILE A 186 21.75 -0.15 3.81
N GLU A 187 22.96 -0.67 3.66
CA GLU A 187 23.68 -0.65 2.38
C GLU A 187 23.42 -1.94 1.59
N ILE A 188 22.93 -1.77 0.36
CA ILE A 188 22.64 -2.89 -0.55
C ILE A 188 23.27 -2.56 -1.91
N PRO A 189 24.12 -3.46 -2.46
CA PRO A 189 24.70 -3.27 -3.78
C PRO A 189 23.66 -2.92 -4.85
N ILE A 190 24.05 -2.07 -5.80
CA ILE A 190 23.21 -1.60 -6.92
C ILE A 190 23.14 -2.70 -8.00
N GLU A 191 22.53 -3.82 -7.63
CA GLU A 191 22.38 -5.01 -8.46
C GLU A 191 21.04 -5.70 -8.17
N VAL A 192 20.35 -6.15 -9.22
CA VAL A 192 19.09 -6.87 -9.09
C VAL A 192 19.32 -8.16 -8.30
N GLY A 193 18.50 -8.39 -7.27
CA GLY A 193 18.62 -9.57 -6.41
C GLY A 193 19.67 -9.45 -5.30
N ALA A 194 20.46 -8.36 -5.26
CA ALA A 194 21.31 -8.08 -4.11
C ALA A 194 20.47 -7.98 -2.84
N ARG A 195 20.97 -8.55 -1.75
CA ARG A 195 20.20 -8.79 -0.53
C ARG A 195 20.97 -8.37 0.71
N TRP A 196 20.27 -7.66 1.58
CA TRP A 196 20.65 -7.44 2.96
C TRP A 196 19.77 -8.28 3.89
N GLN A 197 20.35 -8.77 4.98
CA GLN A 197 19.65 -9.53 6.01
C GLN A 197 20.04 -9.00 7.38
N SER A 198 19.04 -8.78 8.24
CA SER A 198 19.30 -8.32 9.60
C SER A 198 20.02 -9.42 10.40
N ALA A 199 21.06 -9.01 11.12
CA ALA A 199 21.72 -9.86 12.11
C ALA A 199 20.91 -9.94 13.42
N ALA A 200 20.15 -8.89 13.76
CA ALA A 200 19.38 -8.81 14.99
C ALA A 200 17.99 -9.47 14.87
N VAL A 201 17.39 -9.43 13.67
CA VAL A 201 16.03 -9.93 13.43
C VAL A 201 16.05 -11.04 12.37
N PRO A 202 16.07 -12.32 12.80
CA PRO A 202 15.98 -13.44 11.87
C PRO A 202 14.72 -13.35 11.00
N GLY A 203 14.90 -13.40 9.68
CA GLY A 203 13.80 -13.33 8.73
C GLY A 203 13.42 -11.92 8.26
N LEU A 204 14.07 -10.86 8.76
CA LEU A 204 14.04 -9.53 8.13
C LEU A 204 15.08 -9.46 7.01
N THR A 205 14.62 -9.24 5.79
CA THR A 205 15.51 -9.07 4.63
C THR A 205 15.04 -7.97 3.70
N VAL A 206 15.99 -7.29 3.07
CA VAL A 206 15.74 -6.33 2.00
C VAL A 206 16.42 -6.83 0.74
N THR A 207 15.69 -6.93 -0.36
CA THR A 207 16.19 -7.44 -1.64
C THR A 207 15.90 -6.43 -2.75
N ARG A 208 16.90 -6.11 -3.56
CA ARG A 208 16.74 -5.26 -4.75
C ARG A 208 15.84 -5.94 -5.77
N THR A 209 14.73 -5.30 -6.14
CA THR A 209 13.85 -5.74 -7.24
C THR A 209 14.28 -5.14 -8.58
N ALA A 210 15.06 -4.05 -8.53
CA ALA A 210 15.70 -3.39 -9.65
C ALA A 210 17.12 -2.98 -9.24
N ALA A 211 17.98 -2.63 -10.21
CA ALA A 211 19.35 -2.20 -9.88
C ALA A 211 19.35 -0.95 -8.98
N THR A 212 18.45 0.00 -9.25
CA THR A 212 18.21 1.23 -8.48
C THR A 212 16.72 1.33 -8.15
N ASN A 213 16.39 2.09 -7.09
CA ASN A 213 15.04 2.57 -6.75
C ASN A 213 14.00 1.51 -6.34
N GLY A 214 14.19 0.24 -6.67
CA GLY A 214 13.25 -0.84 -6.37
C GLY A 214 13.76 -1.82 -5.31
N VAL A 215 12.97 -2.05 -4.27
CA VAL A 215 13.24 -3.03 -3.21
C VAL A 215 12.01 -3.82 -2.80
N ARG A 216 12.26 -4.99 -2.22
CA ARG A 216 11.32 -5.80 -1.47
C ARG A 216 11.84 -5.96 -0.05
N VAL A 217 11.09 -5.47 0.92
CA VAL A 217 11.33 -5.62 2.35
C VAL A 217 10.42 -6.74 2.85
N HIS A 218 11.01 -7.78 3.41
CA HIS A 218 10.27 -8.93 3.90
C HIS A 218 10.63 -9.22 5.35
N LEU A 219 9.63 -9.27 6.22
CA LEU A 219 9.72 -9.81 7.56
C LEU A 219 8.86 -11.07 7.64
N ARG A 220 9.51 -12.22 7.81
CA ARG A 220 8.85 -13.52 7.81
C ARG A 220 7.64 -13.55 8.76
N GLY A 221 6.49 -13.94 8.23
CA GLY A 221 5.26 -14.08 9.01
C GLY A 221 4.55 -12.77 9.34
N VAL A 222 5.15 -11.61 9.07
CA VAL A 222 4.56 -10.31 9.41
C VAL A 222 4.14 -9.56 8.15
N PHE A 223 5.10 -9.23 7.27
CA PHE A 223 4.82 -8.47 6.05
C PHE A 223 5.77 -8.78 4.89
N ASP A 224 5.33 -8.36 3.71
CA ASP A 224 6.09 -8.32 2.48
C ASP A 224 5.73 -7.01 1.76
N ILE A 225 6.67 -6.07 1.73
CA ILE A 225 6.50 -4.71 1.21
C ILE A 225 7.35 -4.58 -0.03
N MET A 226 6.70 -4.35 -1.17
CA MET A 226 7.38 -3.87 -2.37
C MET A 226 7.36 -2.36 -2.36
N ALA A 227 8.47 -1.74 -2.72
CA ALA A 227 8.50 -0.30 -2.95
C ALA A 227 9.37 0.04 -4.16
N ASN A 228 8.97 1.10 -4.84
CA ASN A 228 9.72 1.68 -5.92
C ASN A 228 9.71 3.21 -5.80
N VAL A 229 10.90 3.82 -5.80
CA VAL A 229 11.04 5.26 -5.90
C VAL A 229 10.73 5.67 -7.35
N VAL A 230 9.80 6.60 -7.53
CA VAL A 230 9.33 7.10 -8.83
C VAL A 230 9.25 8.62 -8.84
N PRO A 231 9.44 9.28 -9.99
CA PRO A 231 9.23 10.71 -10.11
C PRO A 231 7.75 11.02 -10.26
N ILE A 232 7.37 12.26 -9.94
CA ILE A 232 6.15 12.85 -10.53
C ILE A 232 6.49 13.32 -11.94
N THR A 233 5.83 12.76 -12.95
CA THR A 233 6.14 13.08 -14.34
C THR A 233 5.43 14.34 -14.82
N GLU A 234 5.97 14.97 -15.87
CA GLU A 234 5.29 16.10 -16.54
C GLU A 234 3.92 15.68 -17.09
N GLU A 235 3.79 14.44 -17.53
CA GLU A 235 2.51 13.89 -18.01
C GLU A 235 1.50 13.77 -16.87
N ASP A 236 1.90 13.26 -15.70
CA ASP A 236 1.02 13.23 -14.52
C ASP A 236 0.61 14.65 -14.13
N SER A 237 1.55 15.58 -14.12
CA SER A 237 1.29 17.00 -13.84
C SER A 237 0.32 17.62 -14.83
N ARG A 238 0.40 17.26 -16.13
CA ARG A 238 -0.50 17.74 -17.17
C ARG A 238 -1.91 17.16 -17.04
N ILE A 239 -2.02 15.87 -16.72
CA ILE A 239 -3.31 15.17 -16.56
C ILE A 239 -4.03 15.65 -15.30
N HIS A 240 -3.31 15.81 -14.20
CA HIS A 240 -3.88 16.09 -12.89
C HIS A 240 -3.76 17.55 -12.45
N ASN A 241 -3.14 18.39 -13.28
CA ASN A 241 -2.88 19.80 -13.02
C ASN A 241 -2.11 20.03 -11.70
N TYR A 242 -1.06 19.24 -11.45
CA TYR A 242 -0.25 19.37 -10.23
C TYR A 242 0.54 20.68 -10.18
N GLY A 243 0.77 21.33 -11.32
CA GLY A 243 1.58 22.55 -11.40
C GLY A 243 3.08 22.30 -11.23
N VAL A 244 3.55 21.08 -11.53
CA VAL A 244 4.98 20.79 -11.66
C VAL A 244 5.44 21.29 -13.03
N ALA A 245 6.37 22.25 -13.04
CA ALA A 245 6.92 22.89 -14.24
C ALA A 245 8.44 22.67 -14.29
N GLY A 246 8.93 21.91 -15.27
CA GLY A 246 10.35 21.75 -15.55
C GLY A 246 11.19 21.05 -14.46
N SER A 247 12.47 20.84 -14.77
CA SER A 247 13.44 19.98 -14.07
C SER A 247 13.95 20.49 -12.71
N GLY A 248 13.17 21.30 -11.99
CA GLY A 248 13.59 21.93 -10.72
C GLY A 248 12.92 21.36 -9.46
N ASP A 249 11.74 20.75 -9.61
CA ASP A 249 10.92 20.22 -8.51
C ASP A 249 10.53 18.75 -8.78
N SER A 250 11.48 17.90 -9.20
CA SER A 250 11.22 16.46 -9.38
C SER A 250 11.07 15.77 -8.03
N LEU A 251 9.96 16.06 -7.33
CA LEU A 251 9.52 15.33 -6.16
C LEU A 251 9.46 13.84 -6.49
N ALA A 252 10.30 13.06 -5.81
CA ALA A 252 10.30 11.60 -5.88
C ALA A 252 9.46 11.05 -4.73
N HIS A 253 8.70 10.00 -5.00
CA HIS A 253 7.82 9.36 -4.04
C HIS A 253 7.87 7.84 -4.19
N LEU A 254 7.19 7.12 -3.31
CA LEU A 254 7.12 5.67 -3.29
C LEU A 254 5.80 5.20 -3.90
N ASP A 255 5.90 4.34 -4.91
CA ASP A 255 4.86 3.37 -5.23
C ASP A 255 5.08 2.14 -4.34
N ILE A 256 4.06 1.75 -3.56
CA ILE A 256 4.19 0.75 -2.50
C ILE A 256 3.15 -0.34 -2.69
N GLY A 257 3.54 -1.59 -2.41
CA GLY A 257 2.64 -2.73 -2.32
C GLY A 257 2.83 -3.46 -1.00
N PHE A 258 1.91 -3.29 -0.06
CA PHE A 258 1.89 -4.00 1.21
C PHE A 258 1.20 -5.34 1.10
N LYS A 259 1.82 -6.38 1.65
CA LYS A 259 1.16 -7.65 1.97
C LYS A 259 1.40 -7.97 3.43
N PHE A 260 0.31 -8.08 4.18
CA PHE A 260 0.36 -8.45 5.58
C PHE A 260 0.00 -9.93 5.76
N HIS A 261 0.59 -10.55 6.78
CA HIS A 261 0.44 -11.99 7.03
C HIS A 261 -0.26 -12.32 8.35
N ASP A 262 -0.20 -11.42 9.34
CA ASP A 262 -0.63 -11.68 10.71
C ASP A 262 -1.24 -10.41 11.34
N LEU A 263 -2.18 -9.78 10.63
CA LEU A 263 -2.97 -8.69 11.22
C LEU A 263 -4.10 -9.27 12.06
N THR A 264 -4.35 -8.65 13.22
CA THR A 264 -5.50 -8.94 14.09
C THR A 264 -6.75 -8.22 13.59
N ASP A 265 -7.92 -8.64 14.08
CA ASP A 265 -9.18 -7.94 13.80
C ASP A 265 -9.28 -6.55 14.50
N ASP A 266 -8.34 -6.16 15.37
CA ASP A 266 -8.28 -4.80 15.95
C ASP A 266 -7.40 -3.85 15.12
N VAL A 267 -6.80 -4.30 14.02
CA VAL A 267 -5.95 -3.46 13.16
C VAL A 267 -6.68 -2.18 12.72
N HIS A 268 -5.98 -1.06 12.80
CA HIS A 268 -6.49 0.26 12.40
C HIS A 268 -5.47 1.02 11.55
N GLY A 269 -5.79 2.26 11.22
CA GLY A 269 -5.01 3.15 10.36
C GLY A 269 -5.74 3.40 9.05
N VAL A 270 -5.20 4.30 8.22
CA VAL A 270 -5.78 4.64 6.92
C VAL A 270 -6.04 3.39 6.09
N LEU A 271 -5.02 2.54 5.93
CA LEU A 271 -5.11 1.27 5.20
C LEU A 271 -5.52 0.13 6.14
N GLY A 272 -4.96 0.08 7.35
CA GLY A 272 -5.10 -1.07 8.23
C GLY A 272 -6.56 -1.43 8.55
N GLN A 273 -7.42 -0.45 8.82
CA GLN A 273 -8.83 -0.70 9.14
C GLN A 273 -9.57 -1.48 8.04
N THR A 274 -9.15 -1.35 6.78
CA THR A 274 -9.79 -2.02 5.63
C THR A 274 -9.50 -3.52 5.57
N TYR A 275 -8.60 -4.02 6.41
CA TYR A 275 -8.29 -5.44 6.54
C TYR A 275 -9.14 -6.16 7.59
N ARG A 276 -9.91 -5.42 8.40
CA ARG A 276 -10.78 -6.01 9.41
C ARG A 276 -11.95 -6.75 8.76
N SER A 277 -12.30 -7.89 9.34
CA SER A 277 -13.43 -8.71 8.89
C SER A 277 -14.79 -7.99 9.01
N ASP A 278 -14.91 -7.05 9.94
CA ASP A 278 -16.10 -6.24 10.20
C ASP A 278 -16.05 -4.84 9.56
N TYR A 279 -15.03 -4.56 8.73
CA TYR A 279 -14.92 -3.28 8.05
C TYR A 279 -16.09 -3.08 7.07
N VAL A 280 -16.83 -2.00 7.27
CA VAL A 280 -17.87 -1.55 6.34
C VAL A 280 -17.34 -0.34 5.59
N ASN A 281 -17.22 -0.49 4.27
CA ASN A 281 -16.83 0.59 3.39
C ASN A 281 -17.99 1.57 3.23
N GLU A 282 -17.91 2.71 3.92
CA GLU A 282 -18.91 3.79 3.84
C GLU A 282 -18.65 4.80 2.71
N MET A 283 -17.63 4.56 1.88
CA MET A 283 -17.30 5.47 0.79
C MET A 283 -18.33 5.36 -0.33
N SER A 284 -18.62 6.50 -0.98
CA SER A 284 -19.62 6.54 -2.05
C SER A 284 -19.19 5.67 -3.23
N VAL A 285 -19.99 4.65 -3.54
CA VAL A 285 -19.83 3.76 -4.70
C VAL A 285 -20.03 4.47 -6.05
N HIS A 286 -20.60 5.67 -6.04
CA HIS A 286 -20.79 6.50 -7.24
C HIS A 286 -19.63 7.48 -7.49
N ALA A 287 -18.74 7.67 -6.50
CA ALA A 287 -17.59 8.53 -6.67
C ALA A 287 -16.53 7.83 -7.52
N SER A 288 -16.03 8.52 -8.54
CA SER A 288 -14.87 8.05 -9.33
C SER A 288 -13.57 8.10 -8.53
N MET A 289 -13.50 8.93 -7.50
CA MET A 289 -12.38 9.07 -6.57
C MET A 289 -12.91 9.17 -5.13
N PRO A 290 -13.28 8.04 -4.50
CA PRO A 290 -13.72 8.05 -3.12
C PRO A 290 -12.55 8.44 -2.20
N VAL A 291 -12.79 9.39 -1.30
CA VAL A 291 -11.76 9.90 -0.38
C VAL A 291 -12.07 9.44 1.04
N MET A 292 -11.08 8.86 1.70
CA MET A 292 -11.16 8.50 3.10
C MET A 292 -11.05 9.75 3.97
N GLY A 293 -12.11 10.02 4.74
CA GLY A 293 -12.16 11.13 5.69
C GLY A 293 -11.39 10.86 6.98
N GLY A 294 -11.44 11.83 7.91
CA GLY A 294 -10.89 11.66 9.26
C GLY A 294 -9.37 11.81 9.35
N ALA A 295 -8.72 12.52 8.42
CA ALA A 295 -7.28 12.79 8.43
C ALA A 295 -6.70 13.15 9.82
N PRO A 296 -7.33 14.01 10.65
CA PRO A 296 -6.82 14.32 11.99
C PRO A 296 -6.62 13.10 12.91
N ASN A 297 -7.41 12.02 12.73
CA ASN A 297 -7.30 10.82 13.56
C ASN A 297 -6.06 9.97 13.25
N TYR A 298 -5.46 10.17 12.07
CA TYR A 298 -4.30 9.43 11.61
C TYR A 298 -3.00 10.21 11.75
N VAL A 299 -3.04 11.49 12.11
CA VAL A 299 -1.82 12.30 12.30
C VAL A 299 -0.96 11.66 13.39
N SER A 300 0.33 11.51 13.11
CA SER A 300 1.35 11.13 14.09
C SER A 300 2.36 12.27 14.23
N SER A 301 3.01 12.37 15.41
CA SER A 301 3.96 13.45 15.68
C SER A 301 5.31 13.26 14.99
N ASP A 302 5.65 12.03 14.59
CA ASP A 302 6.91 11.66 13.95
C ASP A 302 6.74 10.36 13.14
N ILE A 303 7.63 10.13 12.18
CA ILE A 303 7.63 8.95 11.31
C ILE A 303 7.68 7.61 12.07
N PHE A 304 8.13 7.62 13.33
CA PHE A 304 8.13 6.44 14.20
C PHE A 304 7.25 6.60 15.44
N ALA A 305 6.58 7.73 15.64
CA ALA A 305 5.67 7.87 16.76
C ALA A 305 4.47 6.93 16.59
N ALA A 306 3.99 6.36 17.69
CA ALA A 306 2.82 5.48 17.69
C ALA A 306 1.64 6.12 18.44
N ASP A 307 1.45 7.42 18.19
CA ASP A 307 0.63 8.33 18.99
C ASP A 307 -0.60 8.88 18.26
N CYS A 308 -0.87 8.43 17.03
CA CYS A 308 -2.11 8.78 16.35
C CYS A 308 -3.33 8.32 17.17
N ALA A 309 -4.47 9.00 17.02
CA ALA A 309 -5.68 8.73 17.81
C ALA A 309 -6.17 7.28 17.67
N VAL A 310 -5.88 6.63 16.54
CA VAL A 310 -6.28 5.25 16.24
C VAL A 310 -5.21 4.20 16.57
N SER A 311 -4.08 4.59 17.16
CA SER A 311 -2.96 3.69 17.41
C SER A 311 -3.38 2.48 18.23
N ARG A 312 -2.96 1.29 17.82
CA ARG A 312 -3.11 0.00 18.51
C ARG A 312 -1.79 -0.59 18.98
N PHE A 313 -0.69 0.03 18.58
CA PHE A 313 0.64 -0.49 18.81
C PHE A 313 0.98 -0.55 20.30
N GLY A 314 1.53 -1.68 20.73
CA GLY A 314 1.91 -1.91 22.12
C GLY A 314 0.75 -2.03 23.10
N ARG A 315 -0.52 -2.12 22.64
CA ARG A 315 -1.67 -2.33 23.53
C ARG A 315 -1.77 -3.76 24.08
N ASN A 316 -0.89 -4.67 23.68
CA ASN A 316 -0.78 -5.99 24.28
C ASN A 316 -0.12 -5.94 25.67
N THR A 317 -0.94 -5.92 26.72
CA THR A 317 -0.55 -6.28 28.10
C THR A 317 -0.45 -7.81 28.30
N GLY A 318 -0.16 -8.58 27.24
CA GLY A 318 -0.16 -10.05 27.27
C GLY A 318 0.83 -10.63 26.28
N ILE A 319 2.09 -10.75 26.73
CA ILE A 319 3.16 -11.39 25.97
C ILE A 319 2.82 -12.87 25.76
N SER A 320 2.62 -13.28 24.50
CA SER A 320 2.97 -14.63 24.07
C SER A 320 4.10 -14.51 23.06
N MET A 321 5.33 -14.57 23.59
CA MET A 321 6.52 -14.86 22.82
C MET A 321 6.30 -16.22 22.15
N VAL A 322 6.05 -16.23 20.84
CA VAL A 322 6.14 -17.46 20.05
C VAL A 322 7.63 -17.80 19.93
N THR A 323 8.16 -18.48 20.95
CA THR A 323 9.37 -19.29 20.78
C THR A 323 9.02 -20.43 19.84
N GLY A 324 9.76 -20.53 18.73
CA GLY A 324 9.46 -21.41 17.62
C GLY A 324 9.24 -22.87 18.01
N LYS A 325 8.28 -23.51 17.34
CA LYS A 325 8.30 -24.96 17.14
C LYS A 325 9.10 -25.25 15.87
N THR A 326 10.31 -25.73 16.08
CA THR A 326 10.93 -26.70 15.17
C THR A 326 10.09 -27.97 15.20
N ASP A 327 9.61 -28.39 14.04
CA ASP A 327 9.59 -29.78 13.54
C ASP A 327 9.55 -29.74 12.01
#